data_AF-A0A4D7CBZ9-F1
#
_entry.id   AF-A0A4D7CBZ9-F1
#
_cell.length_a   1.000
_cell.length_b   1.000
_cell.length_c   1.000
_cell.angle_alpha   90.00
_cell.angle_beta   90.00
_cell.angle_gamma   90.00
#
_symmetry.space_group_name_H-M   'P 1'
#
loop_
_entity.id
_entity.type
_entity.pdbx_description
1 polymer ?
#
loop_
_entity_poly.entity_id
_entity_poly.type
_entity_poly.pdbx_seq_one_letter_code
_entity_poly.pdbx_strand_id
1 'polypeptide(L)'
;MWTLSPRPPATPHPEQAALANDRAARLHAALLDVPARQRAALALFYVDGLSMAEVAHAMETQPKAVESLLSRGRAHLKALLTPLKEAL
;
A
#
# COMPACT_ATOMS: atom_id res chain seq x y z
N MET A 1 24.43 -33.95 19.35
CA MET A 1 25.25 -32.88 18.75
C MET A 1 24.52 -32.37 17.52
N TRP A 2 23.63 -31.39 17.71
CA TRP A 2 22.88 -30.75 16.62
C TRP A 2 23.66 -29.52 16.16
N THR A 3 24.18 -29.54 14.93
CA THR A 3 24.73 -28.33 14.30
C THR A 3 23.59 -27.63 13.56
N LEU A 4 23.01 -26.60 14.17
CA LEU A 4 22.26 -25.60 13.41
C LEU A 4 23.28 -24.93 12.49
N SER A 5 23.27 -25.27 11.21
CA SER A 5 23.94 -24.47 10.20
C SER A 5 23.01 -23.28 9.91
N PRO A 6 23.36 -22.04 10.28
CA PRO A 6 22.53 -20.90 9.95
C PRO A 6 22.57 -20.72 8.43
N ARG A 7 21.43 -20.97 7.76
CA ARG A 7 21.27 -20.58 6.36
C ARG A 7 21.51 -19.07 6.28
N PRO A 8 22.56 -18.59 5.58
CA PRO A 8 22.73 -17.15 5.40
C PRO A 8 21.48 -16.60 4.71
N PRO A 9 21.03 -15.38 5.05
CA PRO A 9 19.96 -14.75 4.30
C PRO A 9 20.42 -14.73 2.83
N ALA A 10 19.63 -15.33 1.95
CA ALA A 10 19.89 -15.24 0.52
C ALA A 10 19.81 -13.75 0.17
N THR A 11 20.96 -13.09 0.03
CA THR A 11 21.02 -11.76 -0.57
C THR A 11 20.42 -11.91 -1.97
N PRO A 12 19.34 -11.18 -2.28
CA PRO A 12 18.73 -11.26 -3.60
C PRO A 12 19.80 -11.03 -4.64
N HIS A 13 19.80 -11.84 -5.70
CA HIS A 13 20.66 -11.56 -6.84
C HIS A 13 20.40 -10.11 -7.31
N PRO A 14 21.41 -9.37 -7.75
CA PRO A 14 21.29 -7.95 -8.10
C PRO A 14 20.14 -7.67 -9.09
N GLU A 15 19.86 -8.61 -10.00
CA GLU A 15 18.69 -8.58 -10.90
C GLU A 15 17.34 -8.63 -10.15
N GLN A 16 17.21 -9.45 -9.10
CA GLN A 16 16.00 -9.57 -8.29
C GLN A 16 15.80 -8.33 -7.42
N ALA A 17 16.89 -7.78 -6.89
CA ALA A 17 16.86 -6.50 -6.18
C ALA A 17 16.43 -5.35 -7.11
N ALA A 18 16.94 -5.30 -8.33
CA ALA A 18 16.55 -4.31 -9.34
C ALA A 18 15.06 -4.44 -9.71
N LEU A 19 14.56 -5.66 -9.96
CA LEU A 19 13.14 -5.92 -10.25
C LEU A 19 12.21 -5.58 -9.07
N ALA A 20 12.66 -5.80 -7.83
CA ALA A 20 11.90 -5.44 -6.64
C ALA A 20 11.84 -3.91 -6.44
N ASN A 21 12.94 -3.21 -6.71
CA ASN A 21 12.99 -1.75 -6.64
C ASN A 21 12.10 -1.10 -7.70
N ASP A 22 12.13 -1.63 -8.92
CA ASP A 22 11.30 -1.17 -10.03
C ASP A 22 9.79 -1.38 -9.76
N ARG A 23 9.43 -2.50 -9.14
CA ARG A 23 8.07 -2.73 -8.61
C ARG A 23 7.67 -1.70 -7.56
N ALA A 24 8.52 -1.48 -6.56
CA ALA A 24 8.25 -0.53 -5.49
C ALA A 24 8.06 0.89 -6.04
N ALA A 25 8.86 1.29 -7.02
CA ALA A 25 8.73 2.57 -7.70
C ALA A 25 7.39 2.71 -8.44
N ARG A 26 6.97 1.67 -9.19
CA ARG A 26 5.65 1.67 -9.86
C ARG A 26 4.48 1.70 -8.89
N LEU A 27 4.56 0.95 -7.79
CA LEU A 27 3.55 0.97 -6.72
C LEU A 27 3.45 2.36 -6.07
N HIS A 28 4.59 2.98 -5.81
CA HIS A 28 4.64 4.32 -5.23
C HIS A 28 4.05 5.36 -6.19
N ALA A 29 4.41 5.30 -7.48
CA ALA A 29 3.81 6.16 -8.50
C ALA A 29 2.28 5.99 -8.59
N ALA A 30 1.79 4.74 -8.60
CA ALA A 30 0.36 4.47 -8.57
C ALA A 30 -0.33 5.04 -7.32
N LEU A 31 0.30 4.95 -6.15
CA LEU A 31 -0.23 5.58 -4.94
C LEU A 31 -0.30 7.10 -5.06
N LEU A 32 0.66 7.74 -5.74
CA LEU A 32 0.64 9.19 -5.98
C LEU A 32 -0.49 9.62 -6.92
N ASP A 33 -0.95 8.77 -7.82
CA ASP A 33 -2.10 9.05 -8.71
C ASP A 33 -3.45 8.99 -7.97
N VAL A 34 -3.51 8.29 -6.82
CA VAL A 34 -4.71 8.31 -5.96
C VAL A 34 -4.92 9.73 -5.42
N PRO A 35 -6.12 10.31 -5.55
CA PRO A 35 -6.42 11.64 -5.01
C PRO A 35 -6.04 11.77 -3.53
N ALA A 36 -5.39 12.87 -3.16
CA ALA A 36 -4.76 13.05 -1.86
C ALA A 36 -5.68 12.73 -0.67
N ARG A 37 -6.95 13.13 -0.72
CA ARG A 37 -7.94 12.82 0.32
C ARG A 37 -8.27 11.34 0.45
N GLN A 38 -8.33 10.60 -0.65
CA GLN A 38 -8.56 9.15 -0.62
C GLN A 38 -7.33 8.43 -0.06
N ARG A 39 -6.14 8.86 -0.47
CA ARG A 39 -4.87 8.33 0.02
C ARG A 39 -4.69 8.55 1.52
N ALA A 40 -5.02 9.74 2.01
CA ALA A 40 -4.99 10.05 3.44
C ALA A 40 -5.95 9.16 4.24
N ALA A 41 -7.19 8.98 3.77
CA ALA A 41 -8.15 8.08 4.42
C ALA A 41 -7.63 6.64 4.47
N LEU A 42 -7.04 6.15 3.38
CA LEU A 42 -6.44 4.81 3.31
C LEU A 42 -5.26 4.66 4.28
N ALA A 43 -4.37 5.66 4.37
CA ALA A 43 -3.23 5.63 5.27
C ALA A 43 -3.69 5.59 6.74
N LEU A 44 -4.54 6.53 7.15
CA LEU A 44 -5.04 6.60 8.51
C LEU A 44 -5.76 5.31 8.93
N PHE A 45 -6.53 4.69 8.02
CA PHE A 45 -7.28 3.48 8.33
C PHE A 45 -6.43 2.20 8.29
N TYR A 46 -5.66 1.97 7.22
CA TYR A 46 -4.95 0.70 7.01
C TYR A 46 -3.51 0.68 7.52
N VAL A 47 -2.85 1.84 7.56
CA VAL A 47 -1.46 1.95 8.01
C VAL A 47 -1.44 2.31 9.49
N ASP A 48 -2.17 3.36 9.87
CA ASP A 48 -2.21 3.84 11.25
C ASP A 48 -3.22 3.09 12.12
N GLY A 49 -4.08 2.27 11.50
CA GLY A 49 -5.03 1.39 12.20
C GLY A 49 -6.19 2.10 12.88
N LEU A 50 -6.46 3.37 12.53
CA LEU A 50 -7.54 4.15 13.13
C LEU A 50 -8.92 3.63 12.70
N SER A 51 -9.89 3.72 13.61
CA SER A 51 -11.28 3.42 13.32
C SER A 51 -11.91 4.44 12.36
N MET A 52 -13.03 4.08 11.71
CA MET A 52 -13.78 4.98 10.83
C MET A 52 -14.12 6.33 11.48
N ALA A 53 -14.44 6.33 12.78
CA ALA A 53 -14.78 7.53 13.53
C ALA A 53 -13.55 8.41 13.82
N GLU A 54 -12.41 7.81 14.18
CA GLU A 54 -11.15 8.51 14.40
C GLU A 54 -10.61 9.13 13.11
N VAL A 55 -10.71 8.41 11.99
CA VAL A 55 -10.36 8.96 10.67
C VAL A 55 -11.26 10.13 10.32
N ALA A 56 -12.57 10.02 10.57
CA ALA A 56 -13.51 11.10 10.30
C ALA A 56 -13.18 12.35 11.12
N HIS A 57 -12.85 12.17 12.39
CA HIS A 57 -12.40 13.25 13.26
C HIS A 57 -11.09 13.88 12.77
N ALA A 58 -10.06 13.08 12.48
CA ALA A 58 -8.76 13.54 12.01
C ALA A 58 -8.83 14.27 10.65
N MET A 59 -9.80 13.91 9.81
CA MET A 59 -10.01 14.51 8.49
C MET A 59 -11.08 15.61 8.48
N GLU A 60 -11.61 15.99 9.65
CA GLU A 60 -12.67 17.00 9.82
C GLU A 60 -13.88 16.73 8.91
N THR A 61 -14.35 15.48 8.92
CA THR A 61 -15.44 15.00 8.06
C THR A 61 -16.37 14.03 8.80
N GLN A 62 -17.32 13.46 8.07
CA GLN A 62 -18.28 12.49 8.63
C GLN A 62 -17.88 11.05 8.31
N PRO A 63 -18.17 10.06 9.17
CA PRO A 63 -17.84 8.65 8.92
C PRO A 63 -18.29 8.14 7.54
N LYS A 64 -19.48 8.56 7.08
CA LYS A 64 -20.01 8.23 5.75
C LYS A 64 -19.16 8.78 4.60
N ALA A 65 -18.56 9.96 4.78
CA ALA A 65 -17.63 10.51 3.79
C ALA A 65 -16.33 9.71 3.75
N VAL A 66 -15.83 9.28 4.91
CA VAL A 66 -14.64 8.42 4.98
C VAL A 66 -14.90 7.06 4.33
N GLU A 67 -16.05 6.44 4.56
CA GLU A 67 -16.45 5.20 3.88
C GLU A 67 -16.39 5.37 2.34
N SER A 68 -16.92 6.49 1.84
CA SER A 68 -16.88 6.81 0.41
C SER A 68 -15.46 7.09 -0.10
N LEU A 69 -14.60 7.72 0.71
CA LEU A 69 -13.19 7.94 0.39
C LEU A 69 -12.41 6.62 0.32
N LEU A 70 -12.61 5.73 1.30
CA LEU A 70 -11.98 4.42 1.34
C LEU A 70 -12.44 3.54 0.18
N SER A 71 -13.75 3.52 -0.12
CA SER A 71 -14.31 2.76 -1.24
C SER A 71 -13.68 3.20 -2.57
N ARG A 72 -13.65 4.52 -2.84
CA ARG A 72 -13.06 5.07 -4.06
C ARG A 72 -11.54 4.89 -4.10
N GLY A 73 -10.85 5.09 -2.98
CA GLY A 73 -9.40 4.89 -2.89
C GLY A 73 -9.01 3.44 -3.19
N ARG A 74 -9.74 2.46 -2.65
CA ARG A 74 -9.52 1.03 -2.96
C ARG A 74 -9.79 0.72 -4.44
N ALA A 75 -10.87 1.26 -5.00
CA ALA A 75 -11.18 1.06 -6.41
C ALA A 75 -10.09 1.65 -7.32
N HIS A 76 -9.57 2.83 -6.98
CA HIS A 76 -8.49 3.48 -7.70
C HIS A 76 -7.19 2.66 -7.61
N LEU A 77 -6.81 2.23 -6.41
CA LEU A 77 -5.69 1.31 -6.20
C LEU A 77 -5.86 0.03 -7.02
N LYS A 78 -7.03 -0.60 -6.98
CA LYS A 78 -7.29 -1.82 -7.77
C LYS A 78 -7.10 -1.57 -9.27
N ALA A 79 -7.59 -0.44 -9.79
CA ALA A 79 -7.44 -0.09 -11.20
C ALA A 79 -5.97 0.11 -11.60
N LEU A 80 -5.15 0.71 -10.73
CA LEU A 80 -3.72 0.92 -11.01
C LEU A 80 -2.87 -0.35 -10.82
N LEU A 81 -3.27 -1.21 -9.88
CA LEU A 81 -2.57 -2.44 -9.56
C LEU A 81 -2.93 -3.60 -10.49
N THR A 82 -4.09 -3.57 -11.15
CA THR A 82 -4.50 -4.65 -12.07
C THR A 82 -3.54 -4.79 -13.25
N PRO A 83 -3.18 -3.72 -13.98
CA PRO A 83 -2.16 -3.78 -15.04
C PRO A 83 -0.78 -4.14 -14.49
N LEU A 84 -0.43 -3.66 -13.30
CA LEU A 84 0.87 -3.96 -12.68
C LEU A 84 1.00 -5.44 -12.30
N LYS A 85 -0.10 -6.09 -11.89
CA LYS A 85 -0.13 -7.53 -11.59
C LYS A 85 0.03 -8.37 -12.87
N GLU A 86 -0.50 -7.93 -14.00
CA GLU A 86 -0.36 -8.64 -15.29
C GLU A 86 1.04 -8.46 -15.91
N ALA A 87 1.72 -7.37 -15.58
CA ALA A 87 3.11 -7.12 -15.96
C ALA A 87 4.15 -7.77 -15.02
N LEU A 88 3.70 -8.54 -14.03
CA LEU A 88 4.50 -9.26 -13.04
C LEU A 88 4.42 -10.78 -13.23
#